data_AF-A0A1R4HR13-F1
#
_entry.id   AF-A0A1R4HR13-F1
#
_cell.length_a   1.000
_cell.length_b   1.000
_cell.length_c   1.000
_cell.angle_alpha   90.00
_cell.angle_beta   90.00
_cell.angle_gamma   90.00
#
_symmetry.space_group_name_H-M   'P 1'
#
loop_
_entity.id
_entity.type
_entity.pdbx_description
1 polymer ?
#
loop_
_entity_poly.entity_id
_entity_poly.type
_entity_poly.pdbx_seq_one_letter_code
_entity_poly.pdbx_strand_id
1 'polypeptide(L)' 'MLTDRFDQQLSDVDFLVTFQPGRANRFHDYFDFKFELERILEREVDLVVESAMKNPYFKASVLDTAQDLYAA' A
#
# COMPACT_ATOMS: atom_id res chain seq x y z
N MET A 1 -6.74 10.73 -2.98
CA MET A 1 -7.70 11.58 -3.73
C MET A 1 -8.24 10.79 -4.90
N LEU A 2 -9.57 10.72 -5.07
CA LEU A 2 -10.16 10.24 -6.32
C LEU A 2 -10.04 11.35 -7.37
N THR A 3 -9.46 11.03 -8.52
CA THR A 3 -9.39 11.95 -9.67
C THR A 3 -10.46 11.60 -10.68
N ASP A 4 -10.76 12.49 -11.62
CA ASP A 4 -11.69 12.22 -12.73
C ASP A 4 -11.23 11.09 -13.67
N ARG A 5 -10.01 10.57 -13.46
CA ARG A 5 -9.44 9.43 -14.18
C ARG A 5 -9.70 8.09 -13.50
N PHE A 6 -10.37 8.08 -12.36
CA PHE A 6 -10.68 6.83 -11.66
C PHE A 6 -11.63 5.97 -12.50
N ASP A 7 -11.23 4.73 -12.72
CA ASP A 7 -12.04 3.71 -13.35
C ASP A 7 -12.44 2.67 -12.31
N GLN A 8 -13.74 2.45 -12.15
CA GLN A 8 -14.25 1.56 -11.11
C GLN A 8 -13.85 0.08 -11.33
N GLN A 9 -13.59 -0.32 -12.57
CA GLN A 9 -13.24 -1.69 -12.94
C GLN A 9 -11.74 -1.90 -13.12
N LEU A 10 -11.00 -0.85 -13.50
CA LEU A 10 -9.59 -0.95 -13.89
C LEU A 10 -8.61 -0.32 -12.90
N SER A 11 -9.06 0.61 -12.04
CA SER A 11 -8.16 1.23 -11.05
C SER A 11 -7.94 0.32 -9.85
N ASP A 12 -6.67 0.16 -9.52
CA ASP A 12 -6.13 -0.47 -8.31
C ASP A 12 -6.31 0.40 -7.07
N VAL A 13 -5.96 -0.18 -5.91
CA VAL A 13 -5.95 0.51 -4.61
C VAL A 13 -4.54 0.48 -4.02
N ASP A 14 -3.93 1.65 -3.90
CA ASP A 14 -2.59 1.79 -3.32
C ASP A 14 -2.63 1.79 -1.77
N PHE A 15 -1.78 0.99 -1.14
CA PHE A 15 -1.53 1.01 0.29
C PHE A 15 -0.05 1.27 0.59
N LEU A 16 0.22 2.33 1.34
CA LEU A 16 1.53 2.56 1.95
C LEU A 16 1.55 1.94 3.36
N VAL A 17 2.49 1.05 3.62
CA VAL A 17 2.53 0.27 4.87
C VAL A 17 3.90 0.24 5.52
N THR A 18 3.88 0.16 6.85
CA THR A 18 5.05 -0.04 7.69
C THR A 18 4.84 -1.26 8.58
N PHE A 19 5.60 -2.31 8.33
CA PHE A 19 5.54 -3.55 9.11
C PHE A 19 6.44 -3.47 10.34
N GLN A 20 5.90 -3.83 11.50
CA GLN A 20 6.64 -3.86 12.77
C GLN A 20 7.93 -4.71 12.69
N PRO A 21 9.04 -4.25 13.31
CA PRO A 21 10.28 -5.02 13.41
C PRO A 21 10.08 -6.35 14.13
N GLY A 22 10.96 -7.33 13.88
CA GLY A 22 11.00 -8.59 14.64
C GLY A 22 10.13 -9.74 14.11
N ARG A 23 9.36 -9.55 13.03
CA ARG A 23 8.66 -10.68 12.37
C ARG A 23 9.63 -11.51 11.53
N ALA A 24 9.56 -12.83 11.69
CA ALA A 24 10.51 -13.78 11.09
C ALA A 24 10.33 -13.95 9.58
N ASN A 25 9.11 -13.81 9.05
CA ASN A 25 8.81 -14.06 7.64
C ASN A 25 8.09 -12.88 6.98
N ARG A 26 8.88 -11.86 6.60
CA ARG A 26 8.40 -10.66 5.90
C ARG A 26 7.78 -10.95 4.53
N PHE A 27 8.20 -12.05 3.89
CA PHE A 27 7.68 -12.43 2.58
C PHE A 27 6.22 -12.88 2.69
N HIS A 28 5.89 -13.78 3.63
CA HIS A 28 4.50 -14.16 3.88
C HIS A 28 3.68 -12.97 4.41
N ASP A 29 4.21 -12.20 5.37
CA ASP A 29 3.48 -11.03 5.90
C ASP A 29 3.07 -10.05 4.79
N TYR A 30 3.91 -9.87 3.77
CA TYR A 30 3.62 -9.04 2.61
C TYR A 30 2.52 -9.65 1.72
N PHE A 31 2.72 -10.89 1.26
CA PHE A 31 1.81 -11.51 0.30
C PHE A 31 0.46 -11.87 0.90
N ASP A 32 0.43 -12.40 2.12
CA ASP A 32 -0.82 -12.71 2.81
C ASP A 32 -1.63 -11.43 3.03
N PHE A 33 -0.98 -10.33 3.43
CA PHE A 33 -1.68 -9.06 3.61
C PHE A 33 -2.19 -8.49 2.29
N LYS A 34 -1.37 -8.49 1.24
CA LYS A 34 -1.79 -8.07 -0.11
C LYS A 34 -3.01 -8.87 -0.58
N PHE A 35 -2.93 -10.19 -0.58
CA PHE A 35 -4.00 -11.04 -1.10
C PHE A 35 -5.28 -10.95 -0.27
N GLU A 36 -5.19 -10.81 1.05
CA GLU A 36 -6.38 -10.59 1.89
C GLU A 36 -7.01 -9.22 1.63
N LEU A 37 -6.23 -8.16 1.38
CA LEU A 37 -6.78 -6.87 0.96
C LEU A 37 -7.49 -6.97 -0.40
N GLU A 38 -6.88 -7.62 -1.38
CA GLU A 38 -7.50 -7.84 -2.70
C GLU A 38 -8.80 -8.63 -2.60
N ARG A 39 -8.82 -9.65 -1.73
CA ARG A 39 -10.03 -10.45 -1.46
C ARG A 39 -11.14 -9.63 -0.81
N ILE A 40 -10.81 -8.71 0.10
CA ILE A 40 -11.79 -7.86 0.80
C ILE A 40 -12.31 -6.75 -0.12
N LEU A 41 -11.44 -6.16 -0.92
CA LEU A 41 -11.76 -5.02 -1.78
C LEU A 41 -12.32 -5.43 -3.15
N GLU A 42 -12.17 -6.71 -3.52
CA GLU A 42 -12.51 -7.27 -4.84
C GLU A 42 -11.81 -6.51 -5.98
N ARG A 43 -10.58 -6.05 -5.72
CA ARG A 43 -9.75 -5.23 -6.63
C ARG A 43 -8.29 -5.54 -6.46
N GLU A 44 -7.50 -5.22 -7.48
CA GLU A 44 -6.04 -5.23 -7.39
C GLU A 44 -5.56 -4.21 -6.35
N VAL A 45 -4.53 -4.59 -5.60
CA VAL A 45 -3.90 -3.77 -4.57
C VAL A 45 -2.42 -3.64 -4.87
N ASP A 46 -1.91 -2.41 -4.97
CA ASP A 46 -0.48 -2.15 -4.88
C ASP A 46 -0.09 -1.91 -3.42
N LEU A 47 0.77 -2.78 -2.89
CA LEU A 47 1.23 -2.72 -1.51
C LEU A 47 2.67 -2.21 -1.47
N VAL A 48 2.86 -0.97 -1.05
CA VAL A 48 4.16 -0.30 -0.99
C VAL A 48 4.67 -0.28 0.43
N VAL A 49 5.85 -0.88 0.65
CA VAL A 49 6.51 -0.83 1.96
C VAL A 49 7.35 0.44 2.08
N GLU A 50 7.07 1.27 3.08
CA GLU A 50 7.70 2.61 3.21
C GLU A 50 9.23 2.54 3.24
N SER A 51 9.81 1.53 3.91
CA SER A 51 11.26 1.35 4.02
C SER A 51 11.92 0.89 2.72
N ALA A 52 11.16 0.37 1.75
CA ALA A 52 11.68 -0.08 0.47
C ALA A 52 11.87 1.08 -0.53
N MET A 53 11.24 2.24 -0.28
CA MET A 53 11.39 3.43 -1.12
C MET A 53 12.76 4.09 -0.91
N LYS A 54 13.67 3.87 -1.86
CA LYS A 54 15.04 4.42 -1.82
C LYS A 54 15.16 5.83 -2.39
N ASN A 55 14.30 6.21 -3.34
CA ASN A 55 14.35 7.53 -3.95
C ASN A 55 13.65 8.55 -3.04
N PRO A 56 14.37 9.54 -2.50
CA PRO A 56 13.80 10.52 -1.57
C PRO A 56 12.74 11.41 -2.21
N TYR A 57 12.85 11.70 -3.51
CA TYR A 57 11.88 12.53 -4.22
C TYR A 57 10.55 11.80 -4.40
N PHE A 58 10.62 10.52 -4.79
CA PHE A 58 9.42 9.68 -4.90
C PHE A 58 8.76 9.44 -3.55
N LYS A 59 9.57 9.17 -2.51
CA LYS A 59 9.05 9.02 -1.15
C LYS A 59 8.32 10.28 -0.68
N ALA A 60 8.90 11.46 -0.91
CA ALA A 60 8.26 12.73 -0.57
C ALA A 60 6.93 12.93 -1.31
N SER A 61 6.86 12.64 -2.61
CA SER A 61 5.61 12.79 -3.37
C SER A 61 4.51 11.82 -2.92
N VAL A 62 4.86 10.58 -2.57
CA VAL A 62 3.89 9.61 -2.04
C VAL A 62 3.35 10.09 -0.69
N LEU A 63 4.24 10.47 0.23
CA LEU A 63 3.86 10.94 1.57
C LEU A 63 3.02 12.22 1.56
N ASP A 64 3.23 13.12 0.60
CA ASP A 64 2.42 14.35 0.44
C ASP A 64 0.94 14.05 0.16
N THR A 65 0.65 12.92 -0.50
CA THR A 65 -0.70 12.49 -0.85
C THR A 65 -1.27 11.40 0.04
N ALA A 66 -0.46 10.86 0.96
CA ALA A 66 -0.86 9.77 1.84
C ALA A 66 -1.92 10.23 2.86
N GLN A 67 -2.85 9.32 3.18
CA GLN A 67 -3.87 9.56 4.19
C GLN A 67 -3.79 8.46 5.24
N ASP A 68 -3.75 8.86 6.52
CA ASP A 68 -3.72 7.92 7.63
C ASP A 68 -5.02 7.13 7.68
N LEU A 69 -4.92 5.81 7.48
CA LEU A 69 -6.05 4.89 7.56
C LEU A 69 -6.09 4.16 8.90
N TYR A 70 -4.92 3.82 9.45
CA TYR A 70 -4.78 3.05 10.68
C TYR A 70 -3.45 3.35 11.36
N ALA A 71 -3.48 3.48 12.68
CA ALA A 71 -2.31 3.60 13.54
C ALA A 71 -2.49 2.68 14.77
N ALA A 72 -1.50 1.84 15.05
CA ALA A 72 -1.45 0.96 16.22
C ALA A 72 -0.03 0.76 16.74
#